data_AF-A0A8G0PA00-F1
#
_entry.id   AF-A0A8G0PA00-F1
#
_cell.length_a   1.000
_cell.length_b   1.000
_cell.length_c   1.000
_cell.angle_alpha   90.00
_cell.angle_beta   90.00
_cell.angle_gamma   90.00
#
_symmetry.space_group_name_H-M   'P 1'
#
loop_
_entity.id
_entity.type
_entity.pdbx_description
1 polymer ?
#
loop_
_entity_poly.entity_id
_entity_poly.type
_entity_poly.pdbx_seq_one_letter_code
_entity_poly.pdbx_strand_id
1 'polypeptide(L)'
;MSDLFDIDAQAVRLQQRDLPPSSLPQSQTLPPLELIHAASAILPHPSDPGFLSGQPATDVARHITEHIVPALCGQSQSSRYFGFVTGGVLPLAEWADNVVSHMDQNVQVHLPEQSVSTFVENAALQMLIGLLRLESEWKGRTFTTGATGSNVLGLACGREAVLQKKGASVGELGLLGACVKAGVSEIQILTSGGHSSLSKAASVVGLGRASVKELPRNSAQPWKLDLDAVERELARPGTASIIAVSMGEVNTGGYALDDVDEWKRLRQLADRHDAWIHADGGMFEPNMPKPRF
;
A
#
# COMPACT_ATOMS: atom_id res chain seq x y z
N MET A 1 30.30 -2.16 0.29
CA MET A 1 29.77 -2.92 1.44
C MET A 1 30.63 -2.75 2.68
N SER A 2 31.97 -2.68 2.60
CA SER A 2 32.83 -2.34 3.75
C SER A 2 32.53 -0.96 4.35
N ASP A 3 31.89 -0.09 3.58
CA ASP A 3 31.52 1.28 3.89
C ASP A 3 30.06 1.45 4.31
N LEU A 4 29.23 0.38 4.31
CA LEU A 4 27.79 0.49 4.60
C LEU A 4 27.53 1.12 5.97
N PHE A 5 28.37 0.80 6.96
CA PHE A 5 28.28 1.33 8.32
C PHE A 5 29.27 2.47 8.61
N ASP A 6 30.06 2.89 7.61
CA ASP A 6 30.94 4.04 7.73
C ASP A 6 30.15 5.31 7.38
N ILE A 7 29.65 5.99 8.42
CA ILE A 7 28.80 7.17 8.26
C ILE A 7 29.53 8.32 7.56
N ASP A 8 30.84 8.46 7.77
CA ASP A 8 31.64 9.48 7.11
C ASP A 8 31.76 9.18 5.60
N ALA A 9 31.95 7.91 5.24
CA ALA A 9 31.93 7.48 3.84
C ALA A 9 30.55 7.66 3.18
N GLN A 10 29.45 7.49 3.93
CA GLN A 10 28.09 7.71 3.42
C GLN A 10 27.66 9.19 3.43
N ALA A 11 28.38 10.09 4.09
CA ALA A 11 27.97 11.48 4.31
C ALA A 11 27.60 12.21 3.01
N VAL A 12 28.41 12.05 1.95
CA VAL A 12 28.16 12.66 0.65
C VAL A 12 26.84 12.16 0.05
N ARG A 13 26.56 10.86 0.15
CA ARG A 13 25.31 10.26 -0.36
C ARG A 13 24.10 10.77 0.42
N LEU A 14 24.20 10.83 1.75
CA LEU A 14 23.11 11.28 2.61
C LEU A 14 22.74 12.76 2.37
N GLN A 15 23.72 13.58 1.98
CA GLN A 15 23.52 15.00 1.65
C GLN A 15 22.97 15.25 0.23
N GLN A 16 22.85 14.21 -0.61
CA GLN A 16 22.41 14.38 -2.02
C GLN A 16 21.05 15.05 -2.17
N ARG A 17 20.15 14.90 -1.18
CA ARG A 17 18.85 15.56 -1.20
C ARG A 17 18.94 17.09 -1.18
N ASP A 18 19.97 17.63 -0.51
CA ASP A 18 20.14 19.06 -0.30
C ASP A 18 20.99 19.72 -1.40
N LEU A 19 21.55 18.90 -2.30
CA LEU A 19 22.28 19.36 -3.45
C LEU A 19 21.33 19.99 -4.49
N PRO A 20 21.74 21.08 -5.17
CA PRO A 20 20.92 21.67 -6.22
C PRO A 20 20.69 20.69 -7.37
N PRO A 21 19.52 20.70 -8.03
CA PRO A 21 19.20 19.77 -9.12
C PRO A 21 20.23 19.74 -10.27
N SER A 22 20.94 20.85 -10.48
CA SER A 22 22.01 20.99 -11.49
C SER A 22 23.28 20.20 -11.17
N SER A 23 23.47 19.77 -9.92
CA SER A 23 24.63 18.98 -9.47
C SER A 23 24.36 17.48 -9.43
N LEU A 24 23.11 17.06 -9.64
CA LEU A 24 22.75 15.66 -9.73
C LEU A 24 23.06 15.12 -11.14
N PRO A 25 23.59 13.89 -11.26
CA PRO A 25 23.76 13.26 -12.56
C PRO A 25 22.43 13.25 -13.32
N GLN A 26 22.44 13.67 -14.59
CA GLN A 26 21.28 13.50 -15.45
C GLN A 26 21.07 12.01 -15.71
N SER A 27 20.19 11.38 -14.95
CA SER A 27 19.74 10.02 -15.21
C SER A 27 18.80 10.03 -16.42
N GLN A 28 18.93 9.02 -17.27
CA GLN A 28 17.99 8.83 -18.37
C GLN A 28 16.63 8.47 -17.79
N THR A 29 15.59 9.20 -18.20
CA THR A 29 14.21 8.90 -17.78
C THR A 29 13.77 7.55 -18.33
N LEU A 30 13.95 7.35 -19.63
CA LEU A 30 13.67 6.11 -20.34
C LEU A 30 14.96 5.68 -21.07
N PRO A 31 15.35 4.40 -21.00
CA PRO A 31 16.48 3.90 -21.77
C PRO A 31 16.14 3.81 -23.26
N PRO A 32 17.14 3.93 -24.17
CA PRO A 32 16.96 3.67 -25.60
C PRO A 32 16.38 2.27 -25.85
N LEU A 33 15.53 2.16 -26.87
CA LEU A 33 14.86 0.90 -27.22
C LEU A 33 15.87 -0.20 -27.56
N GLU A 34 17.00 0.18 -28.16
CA GLU A 34 18.10 -0.72 -28.51
C GLU A 34 18.69 -1.39 -27.26
N LEU A 35 18.84 -0.66 -26.14
CA LEU A 35 19.32 -1.23 -24.88
C LEU A 35 18.29 -2.18 -24.28
N ILE A 36 17.01 -1.83 -24.32
CA ILE A 36 15.92 -2.71 -23.85
C ILE A 36 15.91 -4.02 -24.63
N HIS A 37 15.99 -3.95 -25.96
CA HIS A 37 16.02 -5.13 -26.82
C HIS A 37 17.29 -5.96 -26.61
N ALA A 38 18.47 -5.32 -26.53
CA ALA A 38 19.73 -6.02 -26.28
C ALA A 38 19.71 -6.74 -24.93
N ALA A 39 19.28 -6.07 -23.85
CA ALA A 39 19.16 -6.66 -22.52
C ALA A 39 18.16 -7.83 -22.51
N SER A 40 17.01 -7.67 -23.16
CA SER A 40 15.98 -8.72 -23.23
C SER A 40 16.46 -9.96 -24.00
N ALA A 41 17.23 -9.77 -25.07
CA ALA A 41 17.72 -10.85 -25.93
C ALA A 41 18.77 -11.74 -25.25
N ILE A 42 19.43 -11.25 -24.20
CA ILE A 42 20.47 -11.99 -23.48
C ILE A 42 20.00 -12.54 -22.13
N LEU A 43 18.72 -12.38 -21.79
CA LEU A 43 18.15 -13.02 -20.59
C LEU A 43 18.14 -14.53 -20.76
N PRO A 44 18.37 -15.32 -19.69
CA PRO A 44 18.27 -16.76 -19.75
C PRO A 44 16.90 -17.20 -20.29
N HIS A 45 16.90 -18.10 -21.28
CA HIS A 45 15.68 -18.64 -21.88
C HIS A 45 15.52 -20.14 -21.61
N PRO A 46 14.30 -20.68 -21.35
CA PRO A 46 14.09 -22.10 -21.06
C PRO A 46 14.58 -23.09 -22.13
N SER A 47 14.82 -22.63 -23.36
CA SER A 47 15.40 -23.45 -24.44
C SER A 47 16.93 -23.55 -24.39
N ASP A 48 17.59 -22.73 -23.58
CA ASP A 48 19.04 -22.71 -23.52
C ASP A 48 19.55 -23.98 -22.83
N PRO A 49 20.55 -24.68 -23.39
CA PRO A 49 21.09 -25.91 -22.79
C PRO A 49 21.55 -25.77 -21.34
N GLY A 50 21.87 -24.54 -20.90
CA GLY A 50 22.33 -24.21 -19.56
C GLY A 50 21.37 -23.35 -18.73
N PHE A 51 20.06 -23.27 -19.08
CA PHE A 51 19.10 -22.33 -18.46
C PHE A 51 19.10 -22.34 -16.91
N LEU A 52 19.22 -23.54 -16.30
CA LEU A 52 19.27 -23.71 -14.85
C LEU A 52 20.68 -24.03 -14.31
N SER A 53 21.69 -23.96 -15.16
CA SER A 53 23.09 -24.18 -14.75
C SER A 53 23.61 -22.96 -14.01
N GLY A 54 24.23 -23.19 -12.85
CA GLY A 54 24.84 -22.12 -12.06
C GLY A 54 25.94 -21.39 -12.85
N GLN A 55 26.02 -20.08 -12.66
CA GLN A 55 27.04 -19.21 -13.23
C GLN A 55 27.96 -18.67 -12.13
N PRO A 56 29.22 -18.33 -12.43
CA PRO A 56 30.07 -17.62 -11.49
C PRO A 56 29.43 -16.31 -11.03
N ALA A 57 29.50 -16.01 -9.73
CA ALA A 57 28.85 -14.81 -9.17
C ALA A 57 29.34 -13.51 -9.82
N THR A 58 30.61 -13.45 -10.23
CA THR A 58 31.20 -12.30 -10.94
C THR A 58 30.59 -12.08 -12.32
N ASP A 59 30.19 -13.15 -13.00
CA ASP A 59 29.60 -13.09 -14.33
C ASP A 59 28.15 -12.62 -14.24
N VAL A 60 27.42 -13.10 -13.22
CA VAL A 60 26.07 -12.59 -12.89
C VAL A 60 26.11 -11.12 -12.52
N ALA A 61 27.04 -10.71 -11.66
CA ALA A 61 27.20 -9.31 -11.28
C ALA A 61 27.48 -8.43 -12.50
N ARG A 62 28.40 -8.87 -13.37
CA ARG A 62 28.71 -8.17 -14.63
C ARG A 62 27.50 -8.06 -15.53
N HIS A 63 26.75 -9.15 -15.72
CA HIS A 63 25.54 -9.17 -16.53
C HIS A 63 24.51 -8.15 -16.02
N ILE A 64 24.27 -8.11 -14.71
CA ILE A 64 23.36 -7.14 -14.09
C ILE A 64 23.87 -5.71 -14.34
N THR A 65 25.13 -5.41 -14.08
CA THR A 65 25.66 -4.04 -14.15
C THR A 65 25.82 -3.52 -15.57
N GLU A 66 26.23 -4.36 -16.51
CA GLU A 66 26.58 -3.94 -17.88
C GLU A 66 25.40 -4.02 -18.85
N HIS A 67 24.40 -4.87 -18.57
CA HIS A 67 23.29 -5.09 -19.50
C HIS A 67 21.92 -4.79 -18.92
N ILE A 68 21.66 -5.16 -17.67
CA ILE A 68 20.34 -4.95 -17.06
C ILE A 68 20.18 -3.52 -16.58
N VAL A 69 21.07 -3.02 -15.71
CA VAL A 69 20.99 -1.68 -15.12
C VAL A 69 20.85 -0.56 -16.16
N PRO A 70 21.62 -0.53 -17.26
CA PRO A 70 21.47 0.50 -18.29
C PRO A 70 20.14 0.45 -19.05
N ALA A 71 19.43 -0.68 -19.02
CA ALA A 71 18.13 -0.90 -19.65
C ALA A 71 16.96 -0.74 -18.67
N LEU A 72 17.20 -0.38 -17.40
CA LEU A 72 16.14 -0.08 -16.44
C LEU A 72 15.61 1.35 -16.61
N CYS A 73 14.33 1.53 -16.30
CA CYS A 73 13.69 2.85 -16.28
C CYS A 73 14.23 3.71 -15.11
N GLY A 74 14.63 4.95 -15.40
CA GLY A 74 15.13 5.90 -14.39
C GLY A 74 14.04 6.56 -13.56
N GLN A 75 12.91 5.89 -13.34
CA GLN A 75 11.69 6.46 -12.73
C GLN A 75 11.91 7.11 -11.35
N SER A 76 12.80 6.56 -10.52
CA SER A 76 13.11 7.09 -9.18
C SER A 76 14.25 8.11 -9.18
N GLN A 77 15.04 8.17 -10.26
CA GLN A 77 16.26 8.97 -10.36
C GLN A 77 16.10 10.19 -11.28
N SER A 78 15.02 10.25 -12.07
CA SER A 78 14.81 11.26 -13.09
C SER A 78 13.68 12.21 -12.70
N SER A 79 13.96 13.52 -12.69
CA SER A 79 12.96 14.57 -12.45
C SER A 79 11.94 14.75 -13.58
N ARG A 80 12.06 13.96 -14.65
CA ARG A 80 11.21 14.02 -15.84
C ARG A 80 10.32 12.79 -16.02
N TYR A 81 10.28 11.89 -15.04
CA TYR A 81 9.35 10.78 -15.03
C TYR A 81 8.02 11.21 -14.39
N PHE A 82 6.95 11.24 -15.18
CA PHE A 82 5.61 11.68 -14.73
C PHE A 82 4.55 10.57 -14.82
N GLY A 83 5.00 9.32 -14.99
CA GLY A 83 4.11 8.16 -15.05
C GLY A 83 3.87 7.56 -13.67
N PHE A 84 2.67 7.01 -13.46
CA PHE A 84 2.29 6.25 -12.26
C PHE A 84 2.46 7.00 -10.92
N VAL A 85 2.12 6.31 -9.84
CA VAL A 85 2.45 6.73 -8.46
C VAL A 85 3.77 6.08 -8.07
N THR A 86 4.86 6.59 -8.63
CA THR A 86 6.22 6.14 -8.34
C THR A 86 7.05 7.34 -7.94
N GLY A 87 7.35 7.46 -6.64
CA GLY A 87 8.19 8.52 -6.11
C GLY A 87 9.68 8.24 -6.26
N GLY A 88 10.50 9.27 -6.06
CA GLY A 88 11.92 9.11 -5.81
C GLY A 88 12.18 8.48 -4.43
N VAL A 89 13.38 7.94 -4.24
CA VAL A 89 13.83 7.40 -2.95
C VAL A 89 14.65 8.45 -2.20
N LEU A 90 14.46 8.57 -0.89
CA LEU A 90 15.34 9.39 -0.05
C LEU A 90 16.68 8.66 0.11
N PRO A 91 17.84 9.35 -0.01
CA PRO A 91 19.15 8.69 0.17
C PRO A 91 19.28 7.93 1.49
N LEU A 92 18.73 8.48 2.58
CA LEU A 92 18.69 7.79 3.88
C LEU A 92 17.79 6.54 3.87
N ALA A 93 16.67 6.57 3.16
CA ALA A 93 15.78 5.41 3.05
C ALA A 93 16.44 4.30 2.22
N GLU A 94 17.10 4.66 1.11
CA GLU A 94 17.86 3.71 0.30
C GLU A 94 19.03 3.10 1.08
N TRP A 95 19.76 3.89 1.85
CA TRP A 95 20.80 3.40 2.75
C TRP A 95 20.22 2.44 3.82
N ALA A 96 19.10 2.82 4.44
CA ALA A 96 18.43 1.98 5.43
C ALA A 96 17.96 0.64 4.84
N ASP A 97 17.44 0.60 3.62
CA ASP A 97 17.05 -0.65 2.93
C ASP A 97 18.26 -1.55 2.66
N ASN A 98 19.43 -0.97 2.35
CA ASN A 98 20.68 -1.73 2.25
C ASN A 98 21.12 -2.30 3.62
N VAL A 99 20.93 -1.55 4.72
CA VAL A 99 21.16 -2.05 6.08
C VAL A 99 20.19 -3.18 6.43
N VAL A 100 18.89 -3.02 6.13
CA VAL A 100 17.88 -4.06 6.34
C VAL A 100 18.26 -5.35 5.59
N SER A 101 18.65 -5.22 4.32
CA SER A 101 19.08 -6.36 3.49
C SER A 101 20.35 -7.02 4.03
N HIS A 102 21.27 -6.25 4.62
CA HIS A 102 22.50 -6.78 5.21
C HIS A 102 22.25 -7.49 6.55
N MET A 103 21.33 -6.96 7.37
CA MET A 103 21.06 -7.47 8.71
C MET A 103 20.02 -8.61 8.74
N ASP A 104 19.18 -8.71 7.72
CA ASP A 104 18.20 -9.79 7.47
C ASP A 104 17.40 -10.20 8.73
N GLN A 105 16.88 -9.20 9.45
CA GLN A 105 16.19 -9.42 10.72
C GLN A 105 14.74 -9.88 10.50
N ASN A 106 14.28 -10.82 11.33
CA ASN A 106 12.90 -11.27 11.34
C ASN A 106 12.06 -10.48 12.38
N VAL A 107 11.00 -9.82 11.93
CA VAL A 107 10.06 -9.04 12.78
C VAL A 107 8.77 -9.78 13.15
N GLN A 108 8.61 -11.05 12.75
CA GLN A 108 7.40 -11.84 12.98
C GLN A 108 7.14 -12.17 14.46
N VAL A 109 8.18 -12.17 15.30
CA VAL A 109 8.09 -12.56 16.72
C VAL A 109 8.74 -11.49 17.59
N HIS A 110 8.03 -11.04 18.62
CA HIS A 110 8.57 -10.10 19.60
C HIS A 110 9.50 -10.83 20.60
N LEU A 111 10.81 -10.71 20.39
CA LEU A 111 11.86 -11.27 21.24
C LEU A 111 12.73 -10.12 21.82
N PRO A 112 12.22 -9.39 22.84
CA PRO A 112 12.82 -8.14 23.31
C PRO A 112 14.21 -8.30 23.92
N GLU A 113 14.57 -9.50 24.38
CA GLU A 113 15.90 -9.82 24.90
C GLU A 113 16.91 -10.18 23.80
N GLN A 114 16.46 -10.37 22.55
CA GLN A 114 17.30 -10.85 21.44
C GLN A 114 17.49 -9.82 20.32
N SER A 115 16.47 -9.02 20.02
CA SER A 115 16.57 -8.01 18.94
C SER A 115 15.68 -6.81 19.20
N VAL A 116 16.15 -5.64 18.76
CA VAL A 116 15.41 -4.37 18.81
C VAL A 116 14.46 -4.19 17.62
N SER A 117 14.49 -5.09 16.62
CA SER A 117 13.78 -4.95 15.35
C SER A 117 12.29 -4.62 15.51
N THR A 118 11.60 -5.34 16.39
CA THR A 118 10.16 -5.11 16.67
C THR A 118 9.89 -3.81 17.44
N PHE A 119 10.84 -3.34 18.26
CA PHE A 119 10.74 -2.02 18.89
C PHE A 119 10.92 -0.89 17.87
N VAL A 120 11.85 -1.04 16.91
CA VAL A 120 12.05 -0.10 15.81
C VAL A 120 10.80 0.02 14.94
N GLU A 121 10.21 -1.12 14.54
CA GLU A 121 8.94 -1.14 13.80
C GLU A 121 7.84 -0.42 14.59
N ASN A 122 7.67 -0.74 15.88
CA ASN A 122 6.66 -0.09 16.70
C ASN A 122 6.88 1.43 16.83
N ALA A 123 8.12 1.88 16.99
CA ALA A 123 8.45 3.30 17.07
C ALA A 123 8.13 4.03 15.75
N ALA A 124 8.48 3.44 14.60
CA ALA A 124 8.16 4.00 13.30
C ALA A 124 6.64 4.09 13.06
N LEU A 125 5.88 3.07 13.46
CA LEU A 125 4.41 3.10 13.37
C LEU A 125 3.81 4.18 14.29
N GLN A 126 4.37 4.39 15.48
CA GLN A 126 3.95 5.50 16.37
C GLN A 126 4.24 6.87 15.76
N MET A 127 5.37 7.03 15.07
CA MET A 127 5.66 8.26 14.32
C MET A 127 4.62 8.50 13.22
N LEU A 128 4.18 7.46 12.51
CA LEU A 128 3.11 7.57 11.50
C LEU A 128 1.77 7.96 12.12
N ILE A 129 1.39 7.37 13.25
CA ILE A 129 0.20 7.78 14.02
C ILE A 129 0.29 9.27 14.39
N GLY A 130 1.43 9.72 14.90
CA GLY A 130 1.67 11.12 15.24
C GLY A 130 1.62 12.06 14.04
N LEU A 131 2.22 11.66 12.91
CA LEU A 131 2.20 12.39 11.64
C LEU A 131 0.77 12.57 11.12
N LEU A 132 0.00 11.49 11.15
CA LEU A 132 -1.41 11.46 10.73
C LEU A 132 -2.34 12.09 11.78
N ARG A 133 -1.83 12.42 12.97
CA ARG A 133 -2.58 12.95 14.12
C ARG A 133 -3.78 12.09 14.50
N LEU A 134 -3.62 10.79 14.35
CA LEU A 134 -4.58 9.82 14.85
C LEU A 134 -4.47 9.77 16.37
N GLU A 135 -5.60 9.61 17.07
CA GLU A 135 -5.62 9.56 18.53
C GLU A 135 -4.74 8.43 19.08
N SER A 136 -4.33 8.48 20.35
CA SER A 136 -3.37 7.53 20.91
C SER A 136 -3.89 6.09 21.06
N GLU A 137 -5.13 5.79 20.64
CA GLU A 137 -5.80 4.51 20.83
C GLU A 137 -5.58 3.47 19.72
N TRP A 138 -4.77 3.75 18.69
CA TRP A 138 -4.49 2.81 17.60
C TRP A 138 -3.50 1.71 18.04
N LYS A 139 -4.04 0.70 18.74
CA LYS A 139 -3.28 -0.44 19.28
C LYS A 139 -2.85 -1.44 18.21
N GLY A 140 -3.69 -1.66 17.19
CA GLY A 140 -3.39 -2.54 16.07
C GLY A 140 -2.70 -1.77 14.94
N ARG A 141 -1.41 -2.01 14.73
CA ARG A 141 -0.59 -1.36 13.70
C ARG A 141 0.51 -2.32 13.24
N THR A 142 0.79 -2.33 11.94
CA THR A 142 1.81 -3.18 11.33
C THR A 142 2.21 -2.62 9.97
N PHE A 143 3.44 -2.86 9.53
CA PHE A 143 3.82 -2.62 8.15
C PHE A 143 3.34 -3.76 7.26
N THR A 144 2.87 -3.40 6.06
CA THR A 144 2.60 -4.35 4.98
C THR A 144 3.55 -4.07 3.83
N THR A 145 3.53 -4.92 2.80
CA THR A 145 4.35 -4.73 1.60
C THR A 145 3.89 -3.55 0.72
N GLY A 146 2.85 -2.82 1.12
CA GLY A 146 2.32 -1.65 0.41
C GLY A 146 0.80 -1.61 0.38
N ALA A 147 0.22 -0.60 -0.30
CA ALA A 147 -1.22 -0.31 -0.28
C ALA A 147 -2.11 -1.52 -0.64
N THR A 148 -1.70 -2.38 -1.57
CA THR A 148 -2.46 -3.60 -1.88
C THR A 148 -2.49 -4.58 -0.71
N GLY A 149 -1.37 -4.79 -0.01
CA GLY A 149 -1.31 -5.62 1.20
C GLY A 149 -2.16 -5.04 2.32
N SER A 150 -2.11 -3.70 2.48
CA SER A 150 -2.97 -2.98 3.42
C SER A 150 -4.45 -3.09 3.10
N ASN A 151 -4.86 -3.07 1.82
CA ASN A 151 -6.26 -3.30 1.43
C ASN A 151 -6.71 -4.74 1.73
N VAL A 152 -5.84 -5.74 1.52
CA VAL A 152 -6.14 -7.13 1.91
C VAL A 152 -6.34 -7.24 3.43
N LEU A 153 -5.41 -6.69 4.21
CA LEU A 153 -5.49 -6.72 5.67
C LEU A 153 -6.70 -5.92 6.19
N GLY A 154 -6.93 -4.72 5.67
CA GLY A 154 -8.05 -3.86 6.04
C GLY A 154 -9.40 -4.49 5.76
N LEU A 155 -9.59 -5.13 4.60
CA LEU A 155 -10.82 -5.88 4.29
C LEU A 155 -10.95 -7.16 5.14
N ALA A 156 -9.85 -7.84 5.44
CA ALA A 156 -9.87 -9.01 6.33
C ALA A 156 -10.30 -8.63 7.75
N CYS A 157 -9.79 -7.52 8.29
CA CYS A 157 -10.24 -6.95 9.56
C CYS A 157 -11.71 -6.50 9.47
N GLY A 158 -12.08 -5.82 8.38
CA GLY A 158 -13.44 -5.33 8.16
C GLY A 158 -14.48 -6.45 8.16
N ARG A 159 -14.25 -7.56 7.44
CA ARG A 159 -15.21 -8.68 7.41
C ARG A 159 -15.34 -9.38 8.77
N GLU A 160 -14.25 -9.45 9.54
CA GLU A 160 -14.28 -9.99 10.90
C GLU A 160 -15.10 -9.06 11.79
N ALA A 161 -14.79 -7.76 11.79
CA ALA A 161 -15.43 -6.77 12.65
C ALA A 161 -16.95 -6.67 12.43
N VAL A 162 -17.41 -6.61 11.17
CA VAL A 162 -18.85 -6.48 10.87
C VAL A 162 -19.65 -7.72 11.25
N LEU A 163 -19.03 -8.91 11.25
CA LEU A 163 -19.66 -10.15 11.70
C LEU A 163 -19.57 -10.34 13.21
N GLN A 164 -18.49 -9.87 13.85
CA GLN A 164 -18.35 -9.89 15.32
C GLN A 164 -19.44 -9.06 16.00
N LYS A 165 -19.84 -7.93 15.40
CA LYS A 165 -20.99 -7.12 15.84
C LYS A 165 -22.31 -7.90 15.86
N LYS A 166 -22.39 -8.99 15.10
CA LYS A 166 -23.53 -9.92 15.01
C LYS A 166 -23.27 -11.25 15.72
N GLY A 167 -22.24 -11.35 16.57
CA GLY A 167 -21.93 -12.52 17.39
C GLY A 167 -21.27 -13.69 16.65
N ALA A 168 -20.68 -13.45 15.48
CA ALA A 168 -19.96 -14.44 14.68
C ALA A 168 -18.50 -14.06 14.44
N SER A 169 -17.61 -15.04 14.29
CA SER A 169 -16.20 -14.81 13.98
C SER A 169 -15.82 -15.58 12.72
N VAL A 170 -15.22 -14.89 11.74
CA VAL A 170 -14.70 -15.50 10.52
C VAL A 170 -13.45 -16.32 10.83
N GLY A 171 -12.60 -15.82 11.73
CA GLY A 171 -11.40 -16.54 12.20
C GLY A 171 -11.71 -17.93 12.77
N GLU A 172 -12.81 -18.06 13.53
CA GLU A 172 -13.18 -19.32 14.17
C GLU A 172 -14.06 -20.23 13.29
N LEU A 173 -15.03 -19.67 12.57
CA LEU A 173 -16.06 -20.45 11.86
C LEU A 173 -15.83 -20.56 10.35
N GLY A 174 -14.84 -19.83 9.82
CA GLY A 174 -14.75 -19.52 8.40
C GLY A 174 -15.87 -18.58 7.93
N LEU A 175 -15.72 -18.02 6.72
CA LEU A 175 -16.61 -16.98 6.21
C LEU A 175 -18.08 -17.44 6.09
N LEU A 176 -18.31 -18.61 5.47
CA LEU A 176 -19.67 -19.13 5.27
C LEU A 176 -20.36 -19.43 6.61
N GLY A 177 -19.67 -20.10 7.53
CA GLY A 177 -20.21 -20.43 8.85
C GLY A 177 -20.53 -19.18 9.67
N ALA A 178 -19.65 -18.18 9.62
CA ALA A 178 -19.86 -16.91 10.30
C ALA A 178 -21.06 -16.13 9.73
N CYS A 179 -21.20 -16.06 8.41
CA CYS A 179 -22.34 -15.42 7.74
C CYS A 179 -23.67 -16.10 8.10
N VAL A 180 -23.74 -17.44 8.06
CA VAL A 180 -24.94 -18.20 8.45
C VAL A 180 -25.32 -17.91 9.91
N LYS A 181 -24.34 -17.95 10.83
CA LYS A 181 -24.58 -17.65 12.25
C LYS A 181 -25.07 -16.23 12.47
N ALA A 182 -24.53 -15.26 11.73
CA ALA A 182 -24.88 -13.85 11.83
C ALA A 182 -26.18 -13.46 11.09
N GLY A 183 -26.79 -14.40 10.34
CA GLY A 183 -27.94 -14.09 9.48
C GLY A 183 -27.60 -13.12 8.34
N VAL A 184 -26.35 -13.14 7.87
CA VAL A 184 -25.85 -12.27 6.79
C VAL A 184 -25.79 -13.08 5.49
N SER A 185 -26.48 -12.61 4.47
CA SER A 185 -26.44 -13.19 3.12
C SER A 185 -25.38 -12.55 2.23
N GLU A 186 -24.96 -11.33 2.54
CA GLU A 186 -24.00 -10.57 1.75
C GLU A 186 -23.13 -9.67 2.64
N ILE A 187 -21.81 -9.72 2.47
CA ILE A 187 -20.91 -8.67 2.95
C ILE A 187 -20.56 -7.79 1.77
N GLN A 188 -20.96 -6.53 1.80
CA GLN A 188 -20.74 -5.56 0.73
C GLN A 188 -19.58 -4.61 1.07
N ILE A 189 -18.89 -4.15 0.03
CA ILE A 189 -17.86 -3.10 0.11
C ILE A 189 -18.38 -1.89 -0.67
N LEU A 190 -18.75 -0.83 0.03
CA LEU A 190 -19.27 0.41 -0.55
C LEU A 190 -18.11 1.37 -0.80
N THR A 191 -17.95 1.85 -2.03
CA THR A 191 -16.83 2.72 -2.41
C THR A 191 -17.20 3.65 -3.57
N SER A 192 -16.29 4.55 -3.94
CA SER A 192 -16.39 5.37 -5.15
C SER A 192 -14.98 5.65 -5.69
N GLY A 193 -14.71 5.26 -6.93
CA GLY A 193 -13.36 5.39 -7.51
C GLY A 193 -12.31 4.63 -6.70
N GLY A 194 -12.67 3.45 -6.18
CA GLY A 194 -11.74 2.61 -5.44
C GLY A 194 -10.59 2.14 -6.33
N HIS A 195 -9.36 2.08 -5.80
CA HIS A 195 -8.24 1.55 -6.56
C HIS A 195 -8.50 0.09 -6.95
N SER A 196 -7.99 -0.34 -8.12
CA SER A 196 -8.18 -1.72 -8.61
C SER A 196 -7.74 -2.80 -7.61
N SER A 197 -6.79 -2.49 -6.72
CA SER A 197 -6.35 -3.37 -5.64
C SER A 197 -7.44 -3.67 -4.61
N LEU A 198 -8.44 -2.80 -4.42
CA LEU A 198 -9.56 -3.03 -3.51
C LEU A 198 -10.42 -4.21 -3.99
N SER A 199 -10.77 -4.23 -5.27
CA SER A 199 -11.52 -5.34 -5.89
C SER A 199 -10.69 -6.64 -5.88
N LYS A 200 -9.37 -6.53 -6.12
CA LYS A 200 -8.44 -7.67 -5.95
C LYS A 200 -8.44 -8.18 -4.51
N ALA A 201 -8.36 -7.28 -3.53
CA ALA A 201 -8.36 -7.62 -2.12
C ALA A 201 -9.66 -8.32 -1.71
N ALA A 202 -10.82 -7.82 -2.17
CA ALA A 202 -12.13 -8.45 -1.96
C ALA A 202 -12.16 -9.90 -2.49
N SER A 203 -11.55 -10.15 -3.65
CA SER A 203 -11.39 -11.51 -4.20
C SER A 203 -10.49 -12.39 -3.32
N VAL A 204 -9.37 -11.86 -2.83
CA VAL A 204 -8.41 -12.60 -1.99
C VAL A 204 -9.02 -12.95 -0.64
N VAL A 205 -9.77 -12.03 -0.02
CA VAL A 205 -10.47 -12.26 1.25
C VAL A 205 -11.81 -12.99 1.07
N GLY A 206 -12.05 -13.62 -0.09
CA GLY A 206 -13.20 -14.51 -0.30
C GLY A 206 -14.57 -13.83 -0.30
N LEU A 207 -14.64 -12.49 -0.38
CA LEU A 207 -15.88 -11.74 -0.57
C LEU A 207 -16.30 -11.69 -2.05
N GLY A 208 -15.30 -11.78 -2.95
CA GLY A 208 -15.50 -11.72 -4.39
C GLY A 208 -15.53 -10.30 -4.93
N ARG A 209 -15.21 -10.12 -6.22
CA ARG A 209 -15.17 -8.79 -6.84
C ARG A 209 -16.55 -8.12 -6.91
N ALA A 210 -17.60 -8.91 -7.04
CA ALA A 210 -18.98 -8.43 -7.13
C ALA A 210 -19.51 -7.84 -5.81
N SER A 211 -18.82 -8.07 -4.68
CA SER A 211 -19.18 -7.43 -3.41
C SER A 211 -18.82 -5.95 -3.38
N VAL A 212 -17.96 -5.47 -4.28
CA VAL A 212 -17.57 -4.06 -4.39
C VAL A 212 -18.65 -3.30 -5.18
N LYS A 213 -19.26 -2.32 -4.53
CA LYS A 213 -20.33 -1.48 -5.06
C LYS A 213 -19.83 -0.05 -5.21
N GLU A 214 -19.72 0.39 -6.46
CA GLU A 214 -19.36 1.77 -6.81
C GLU A 214 -20.59 2.68 -6.66
N LEU A 215 -20.46 3.70 -5.81
CA LEU A 215 -21.50 4.66 -5.46
C LEU A 215 -21.02 6.10 -5.73
N PRO A 216 -20.74 6.46 -7.00
CA PRO A 216 -20.31 7.80 -7.35
C PRO A 216 -21.45 8.81 -7.18
N ARG A 217 -21.14 9.97 -6.60
CA ARG A 217 -22.07 11.11 -6.46
C ARG A 217 -22.53 11.63 -7.81
N ASN A 218 -21.64 11.65 -8.80
CA ASN A 218 -21.95 12.04 -10.17
C ASN A 218 -20.90 11.49 -11.14
N SER A 219 -21.20 11.54 -12.43
CA SER A 219 -20.31 11.06 -13.50
C SER A 219 -19.11 11.96 -13.77
N ALA A 220 -19.17 13.25 -13.40
CA ALA A 220 -18.08 14.20 -13.62
C ALA A 220 -16.94 14.03 -12.58
N GLN A 221 -17.28 13.56 -11.38
CA GLN A 221 -16.35 13.28 -10.29
C GLN A 221 -16.64 11.89 -9.73
N PRO A 222 -16.33 10.81 -10.48
CA PRO A 222 -16.68 9.45 -10.10
C PRO A 222 -16.01 8.96 -8.81
N TRP A 223 -14.94 9.63 -8.36
CA TRP A 223 -14.29 9.34 -7.08
C TRP A 223 -15.05 9.88 -5.86
N LYS A 224 -16.00 10.80 -6.05
CA LYS A 224 -16.81 11.37 -4.96
C LYS A 224 -17.85 10.38 -4.48
N LEU A 225 -17.89 10.12 -3.19
CA LEU A 225 -18.82 9.16 -2.59
C LEU A 225 -20.20 9.81 -2.40
N ASP A 226 -21.23 9.11 -2.85
CA ASP A 226 -22.63 9.46 -2.56
C ASP A 226 -23.04 8.92 -1.19
N LEU A 227 -23.08 9.81 -0.18
CA LEU A 227 -23.47 9.43 1.18
C LEU A 227 -24.96 9.03 1.30
N ASP A 228 -25.83 9.53 0.42
CA ASP A 228 -27.24 9.13 0.39
C ASP A 228 -27.39 7.73 -0.20
N ALA A 229 -26.57 7.39 -1.21
CA ALA A 229 -26.49 6.02 -1.72
C ALA A 229 -25.90 5.05 -0.69
N VAL A 230 -24.86 5.47 0.04
CA VAL A 230 -24.29 4.69 1.14
C VAL A 230 -25.36 4.39 2.18
N GLU A 231 -26.12 5.39 2.65
CA GLU A 231 -27.20 5.19 3.63
C GLU A 231 -28.26 4.19 3.13
N ARG A 232 -28.65 4.26 1.85
CA ARG A 232 -29.57 3.29 1.25
C ARG A 232 -29.02 1.86 1.23
N GLU A 233 -27.77 1.68 0.84
CA GLU A 233 -27.14 0.34 0.81
C GLU A 233 -26.91 -0.22 2.22
N LEU A 234 -26.56 0.63 3.19
CA LEU A 234 -26.40 0.25 4.60
C LEU A 234 -27.72 -0.21 5.24
N ALA A 235 -28.86 0.28 4.77
CA ALA A 235 -30.18 -0.11 5.26
C ALA A 235 -30.70 -1.44 4.68
N ARG A 236 -29.99 -2.07 3.73
CA ARG A 236 -30.44 -3.30 3.08
C ARG A 236 -30.47 -4.48 4.07
N PRO A 237 -31.59 -5.20 4.20
CA PRO A 237 -31.70 -6.32 5.12
C PRO A 237 -30.78 -7.48 4.71
N GLY A 238 -30.26 -8.21 5.69
CA GLY A 238 -29.38 -9.35 5.46
C GLY A 238 -27.95 -8.97 5.03
N THR A 239 -27.61 -7.69 4.99
CA THR A 239 -26.27 -7.23 4.60
C THR A 239 -25.41 -6.84 5.81
N ALA A 240 -24.10 -6.99 5.66
CA ALA A 240 -23.09 -6.36 6.50
C ALA A 240 -22.14 -5.56 5.61
N SER A 241 -21.62 -4.43 6.09
CA SER A 241 -21.03 -3.44 5.19
C SER A 241 -19.65 -2.98 5.63
N ILE A 242 -18.75 -2.97 4.67
CA ILE A 242 -17.46 -2.28 4.74
C ILE A 242 -17.57 -1.05 3.83
N ILE A 243 -17.15 0.11 4.30
CA ILE A 243 -17.10 1.35 3.53
C ILE A 243 -15.62 1.64 3.24
N ALA A 244 -15.21 1.51 1.98
CA ALA A 244 -13.85 1.80 1.54
C ALA A 244 -13.80 3.22 0.94
N VAL A 245 -13.12 4.12 1.63
CA VAL A 245 -13.04 5.55 1.27
C VAL A 245 -11.69 5.84 0.63
N SER A 246 -11.70 6.27 -0.62
CA SER A 246 -10.48 6.70 -1.33
C SER A 246 -10.01 8.07 -0.82
N MET A 247 -8.79 8.14 -0.31
CA MET A 247 -8.16 9.36 0.19
C MET A 247 -7.01 9.82 -0.73
N GLY A 248 -7.32 9.91 -2.02
CA GLY A 248 -6.37 10.21 -3.09
C GLY A 248 -6.52 9.22 -4.22
N GLU A 249 -7.57 9.38 -5.03
CA GLU A 249 -7.80 8.53 -6.20
C GLU A 249 -6.63 8.67 -7.19
N VAL A 250 -6.11 7.54 -7.67
CA VAL A 250 -4.81 7.46 -8.36
C VAL A 250 -4.69 8.30 -9.64
N ASN A 251 -5.79 8.56 -10.35
CA ASN A 251 -5.75 9.32 -11.59
C ASN A 251 -5.90 10.83 -11.37
N THR A 252 -6.60 11.23 -10.32
CA THR A 252 -7.02 12.62 -10.11
C THR A 252 -6.44 13.25 -8.85
N GLY A 253 -5.89 12.45 -7.93
CA GLY A 253 -5.57 12.87 -6.56
C GLY A 253 -6.81 13.23 -5.73
N GLY A 254 -8.02 12.97 -6.26
CA GLY A 254 -9.27 13.39 -5.67
C GLY A 254 -9.62 12.61 -4.41
N TYR A 255 -10.13 13.32 -3.40
CA TYR A 255 -10.65 12.70 -2.18
C TYR A 255 -12.13 12.37 -2.34
N ALA A 256 -12.55 11.21 -1.84
CA ALA A 256 -13.93 10.76 -1.93
C ALA A 256 -14.92 11.64 -1.15
N LEU A 257 -14.47 12.29 -0.08
CA LEU A 257 -15.22 13.25 0.73
C LEU A 257 -14.57 14.63 0.66
N ASP A 258 -15.37 15.70 0.76
CA ASP A 258 -14.92 17.08 0.63
C ASP A 258 -14.42 17.69 1.94
N ASP A 259 -15.10 17.42 3.05
CA ASP A 259 -14.87 18.10 4.31
C ASP A 259 -15.13 17.24 5.54
N VAL A 260 -14.88 17.83 6.72
CA VAL A 260 -15.02 17.18 8.01
C VAL A 260 -16.48 16.81 8.33
N ASP A 261 -17.47 17.54 7.83
CA ASP A 261 -18.88 17.27 8.12
C ASP A 261 -19.37 16.06 7.33
N GLU A 262 -18.90 15.88 6.09
CA GLU A 262 -19.09 14.62 5.36
C GLU A 262 -18.45 13.42 6.07
N TRP A 263 -17.24 13.58 6.62
CA TRP A 263 -16.60 12.52 7.44
C TRP A 263 -17.41 12.18 8.69
N LYS A 264 -17.90 13.19 9.43
CA LYS A 264 -18.77 12.97 10.58
C LYS A 264 -20.06 12.26 10.18
N ARG A 265 -20.68 12.66 9.07
CA ARG A 265 -21.88 11.99 8.55
C ARG A 265 -21.60 10.52 8.23
N LEU A 266 -20.48 10.24 7.56
CA LEU A 266 -20.11 8.86 7.25
C LEU A 266 -19.86 8.02 8.50
N ARG A 267 -19.17 8.58 9.51
CA ARG A 267 -18.95 7.93 10.81
C ARG A 267 -20.27 7.60 11.51
N GLN A 268 -21.20 8.57 11.56
CA GLN A 268 -22.54 8.36 12.14
C GLN A 268 -23.33 7.26 11.41
N LEU A 269 -23.27 7.22 10.08
CA LEU A 269 -23.88 6.15 9.29
C LEU A 269 -23.26 4.79 9.62
N ALA A 270 -21.92 4.72 9.68
CA ALA A 270 -21.24 3.49 10.00
C ALA A 270 -21.55 3.00 11.42
N ASP A 271 -21.63 3.89 12.41
CA ASP A 271 -21.99 3.53 13.79
C ASP A 271 -23.44 3.03 13.89
N ARG A 272 -24.39 3.69 13.21
CA ARG A 272 -25.80 3.30 13.21
C ARG A 272 -26.03 1.91 12.60
N HIS A 273 -25.21 1.53 11.62
CA HIS A 273 -25.38 0.29 10.84
C HIS A 273 -24.30 -0.77 11.15
N ASP A 274 -23.50 -0.58 12.19
CA ASP A 274 -22.37 -1.46 12.55
C ASP A 274 -21.40 -1.74 11.38
N ALA A 275 -21.19 -0.74 10.52
CA ALA A 275 -20.31 -0.84 9.37
C ALA A 275 -18.85 -0.51 9.73
N TRP A 276 -17.93 -1.12 8.98
CA TRP A 276 -16.49 -0.85 9.08
C TRP A 276 -16.09 0.25 8.10
N ILE A 277 -15.23 1.20 8.52
CA ILE A 277 -14.64 2.19 7.62
C ILE A 277 -13.18 1.79 7.35
N HIS A 278 -12.85 1.61 6.07
CA HIS A 278 -11.49 1.44 5.57
C HIS A 278 -11.09 2.68 4.77
N ALA A 279 -10.12 3.44 5.26
CA ALA A 279 -9.57 4.58 4.54
C ALA A 279 -8.37 4.12 3.68
N ASP A 280 -8.51 4.19 2.35
CA ASP A 280 -7.43 3.88 1.41
C ASP A 280 -6.62 5.14 1.10
N GLY A 281 -5.48 5.29 1.78
CA GLY A 281 -4.54 6.40 1.64
C GLY A 281 -3.30 6.07 0.82
N GLY A 282 -3.39 5.15 -0.16
CA GLY A 282 -2.23 4.72 -0.95
C GLY A 282 -1.43 5.84 -1.66
N MET A 283 -2.06 7.00 -1.91
CA MET A 283 -1.47 8.20 -2.53
C MET A 283 -1.55 9.43 -1.60
N PHE A 284 -1.73 9.25 -0.28
CA PHE A 284 -1.99 10.35 0.65
C PHE A 284 -0.89 11.43 0.66
N GLU A 285 -1.30 12.71 0.54
CA GLU A 285 -0.43 13.87 0.72
C GLU A 285 -0.73 14.63 2.04
N PRO A 286 0.29 15.05 2.82
CA PRO A 286 0.10 15.63 4.17
C PRO A 286 -0.64 16.98 4.27
N ASN A 287 -0.93 17.66 3.16
CA ASN A 287 -1.33 19.08 3.15
C ASN A 287 -2.85 19.36 3.16
N MET A 288 -3.71 18.36 3.45
CA MET A 288 -5.19 18.50 3.30
C MET A 288 -5.99 18.50 4.62
N PRO A 289 -7.27 18.98 4.60
CA PRO A 289 -8.15 19.02 5.76
C PRO A 289 -8.38 17.63 6.34
N LYS A 290 -8.27 17.54 7.66
CA LYS A 290 -7.92 16.30 8.34
C LYS A 290 -9.17 15.58 8.83
N PRO A 291 -9.34 14.27 8.56
CA PRO A 291 -10.37 13.50 9.25
C PRO A 291 -10.03 13.47 10.74
N ARG A 292 -10.92 14.03 11.56
CA ARG A 292 -11.00 13.66 12.97
C ARG A 292 -11.90 12.43 13.00
N PHE A 293 -11.28 11.26 13.15
CA PHE A 293 -12.00 10.02 13.43
C PHE A 293 -12.55 10.06 14.86
#